data_AF-A0A392P6U5-F1
#
_entry.id   AF-A0A392P6U5-F1
#
_cell.length_a   1.000
_cell.length_b   1.000
_cell.length_c   1.000
_cell.angle_alpha   90.00
_cell.angle_beta   90.00
_cell.angle_gamma   90.00
#
_symmetry.space_group_name_H-M   'P 1'
#
loop_
_entity.id
_entity.type
_entity.pdbx_description
1 polymer ?
#
loop_
_entity_poly.entity_id
_entity_poly.type
_entity_poly.pdbx_seq_one_letter_code
_entity_poly.pdbx_strand_id
1 'polypeptide(L)'
;DQVFLYIGMYAEHLEMLSIAFTGESEKGMLNVLNGFKKLHKLKIINCPFGNTTLLTDIGKYETVQSLWTSSWKVTVGGACKTLA
;
A
#
# COMPACT_ATOMS: atom_id res chain seq x y z
N ASP A 1 -7.40 11.17 -4.24
CA ASP A 1 -6.13 10.74 -3.58
C ASP A 1 -5.53 11.66 -2.49
N GLN A 2 -6.03 12.89 -2.28
CA GLN A 2 -5.48 13.85 -1.31
C GLN A 2 -5.38 13.32 0.14
N VAL A 3 -6.35 12.50 0.56
CA VAL A 3 -6.36 11.90 1.91
C VAL A 3 -5.11 11.06 2.16
N PHE A 4 -4.65 10.30 1.16
CA PHE A 4 -3.47 9.48 1.27
C PHE A 4 -2.18 10.28 1.36
N LEU A 5 -2.14 11.44 0.68
CA LEU A 5 -1.05 12.39 0.83
C LEU A 5 -0.95 12.89 2.28
N TYR A 6 -2.08 13.30 2.87
CA TYR A 6 -2.10 13.78 4.25
C TYR A 6 -1.79 12.69 5.27
N ILE A 7 -2.26 11.46 5.05
CA ILE A 7 -1.85 10.32 5.86
C ILE A 7 -0.32 10.15 5.79
N GLY A 8 0.25 10.17 4.58
CA GLY A 8 1.70 10.08 4.41
C GLY A 8 2.48 11.22 5.08
N MET A 9 1.93 12.44 5.08
CA MET A 9 2.61 13.59 5.67
C MET A 9 2.56 13.62 7.21
N TYR A 10 1.45 13.18 7.81
CA TYR A 10 1.18 13.45 9.23
C TYR A 10 1.10 12.19 10.10
N ALA A 11 0.87 11.01 9.52
CA ALA A 11 0.63 9.78 10.27
C ALA A 11 1.94 8.99 10.58
N GLU A 12 3.00 9.69 11.00
CA GLU A 12 4.35 9.10 11.22
C GLU A 12 4.36 7.96 12.26
N HIS A 13 3.50 8.05 13.27
CA HIS A 13 3.41 7.09 14.37
C HIS A 13 2.26 6.08 14.21
N LEU A 14 1.66 6.00 13.02
CA LEU A 14 0.55 5.08 12.78
C LEU A 14 1.06 3.64 12.70
N GLU A 15 0.57 2.78 13.58
CA GLU A 15 0.96 1.36 13.65
C GLU A 15 0.05 0.46 12.81
N MET A 16 -1.22 0.82 12.67
CA MET A 16 -2.22 0.07 11.90
C MET A 16 -3.01 1.01 11.00
N LEU A 17 -3.12 0.65 9.72
CA LEU A 17 -3.97 1.33 8.76
C LEU A 17 -4.88 0.32 8.05
N SER A 18 -6.17 0.62 8.03
CA SER A 18 -7.17 -0.14 7.26
C SER A 18 -7.88 0.78 6.27
N ILE A 19 -7.87 0.40 5.00
CA ILE A 19 -8.38 1.16 3.88
C ILE A 19 -9.37 0.27 3.12
N ALA A 20 -10.57 0.76 2.84
CA ALA A 20 -11.56 0.03 2.07
C ALA A 20 -12.32 0.94 1.11
N PHE A 21 -12.57 0.46 -0.12
CA PHE A 21 -13.42 1.11 -1.13
C PHE A 21 -13.02 2.57 -1.43
N THR A 22 -11.72 2.87 -1.43
CA THR A 22 -11.21 4.24 -1.62
C THR A 22 -9.96 4.28 -2.49
N GLY A 23 -9.71 5.46 -3.05
CA GLY A 23 -8.61 5.76 -3.96
C GLY A 23 -9.05 5.85 -5.41
N GLU A 24 -8.39 6.76 -6.11
CA GLU A 24 -8.66 7.05 -7.52
C GLU A 24 -7.53 6.52 -8.41
N SER A 25 -6.31 6.38 -7.85
CA SER A 25 -5.14 5.89 -8.57
C SER A 25 -4.15 5.13 -7.70
N GLU A 26 -3.24 4.40 -8.36
CA GLU A 26 -2.10 3.71 -7.74
C GLU A 26 -1.14 4.64 -6.97
N LYS A 27 -1.15 5.95 -7.26
CA LYS A 27 -0.26 6.94 -6.62
C LYS A 27 -0.62 7.21 -5.16
N GLY A 28 -1.90 7.10 -4.81
CA GLY A 28 -2.35 7.31 -3.43
C GLY A 28 -1.61 6.39 -2.45
N MET A 29 -1.42 5.13 -2.85
CA MET A 29 -0.76 4.15 -2.01
C MET A 29 0.74 4.45 -1.80
N LEU A 30 1.43 4.97 -2.81
CA LEU A 30 2.84 5.36 -2.69
C LEU A 30 3.02 6.49 -1.67
N ASN A 31 2.09 7.45 -1.63
CA ASN A 31 2.12 8.52 -0.63
C ASN A 31 1.98 7.98 0.80
N VAL A 32 1.07 7.03 0.98
CA VAL A 32 0.81 6.33 2.24
C VAL A 32 2.07 5.60 2.72
N LEU A 33 2.71 4.79 1.87
CA LEU A 33 3.91 4.03 2.24
C LEU A 33 5.13 4.91 2.55
N ASN A 34 5.27 6.04 1.86
CA ASN A 34 6.39 6.95 2.10
C ASN A 34 6.34 7.61 3.48
N GLY A 35 5.15 7.83 4.02
CA GLY A 35 4.96 8.49 5.31
C GLY A 35 5.24 7.65 6.54
N PHE A 36 5.22 6.33 6.41
CA PHE A 36 5.27 5.45 7.58
C PHE A 36 6.69 5.16 8.02
N LYS A 37 6.92 5.31 9.33
CA LYS A 37 8.14 4.84 10.00
C LYS A 37 7.89 3.68 10.97
N LYS A 38 6.64 3.48 11.41
CA LYS A 38 6.26 2.48 12.43
C LYS A 38 5.07 1.61 12.05
N LEU A 39 4.76 1.49 10.75
CA LEU A 39 3.59 0.71 10.34
C LEU A 39 3.86 -0.78 10.49
N HIS A 40 3.03 -1.44 11.30
CA HIS A 40 3.09 -2.89 11.52
C HIS A 40 1.98 -3.63 10.76
N LYS A 41 0.81 -3.01 10.59
CA LYS A 41 -0.36 -3.68 10.01
C LYS A 41 -1.02 -2.83 8.94
N LEU A 42 -1.11 -3.37 7.74
CA LEU A 42 -1.72 -2.71 6.59
C LEU A 42 -2.83 -3.60 6.02
N LYS A 43 -4.06 -3.09 6.01
CA LYS A 43 -5.22 -3.77 5.42
C LYS A 43 -5.81 -2.92 4.30
N ILE A 44 -5.95 -3.51 3.12
CA ILE A 44 -6.45 -2.83 1.94
C ILE A 44 -7.48 -3.70 1.24
N ILE A 45 -8.69 -3.18 1.10
CA ILE A 45 -9.84 -3.95 0.60
C ILE A 45 -10.47 -3.20 -0.56
N ASN A 46 -10.54 -3.85 -1.72
CA ASN A 46 -11.28 -3.33 -2.89
C ASN A 46 -10.84 -1.91 -3.32
N CYS A 47 -9.53 -1.63 -3.25
CA CYS A 47 -8.92 -0.40 -3.74
C CYS A 47 -8.26 -0.65 -5.11
N PRO A 48 -8.17 0.37 -5.99
CA PRO A 48 -7.63 0.22 -7.34
C PRO A 48 -6.08 0.17 -7.37
N PHE A 49 -5.47 -0.68 -6.56
CA PHE A 49 -4.01 -0.87 -6.51
C PHE A 49 -3.60 -2.16 -7.21
N GLY A 50 -2.45 -2.15 -7.88
CA GLY A 50 -2.02 -3.24 -8.75
C GLY A 50 -0.52 -3.48 -8.75
N ASN A 51 -0.03 -4.11 -9.83
CA ASN A 51 1.36 -4.54 -9.97
C ASN A 51 2.37 -3.40 -9.71
N THR A 52 2.14 -2.21 -10.27
CA THR A 52 3.07 -1.08 -10.14
C THR A 52 3.27 -0.71 -8.69
N THR A 53 2.17 -0.53 -7.96
CA THR A 53 2.16 -0.14 -6.55
C THR A 53 2.91 -1.13 -5.65
N LEU A 54 2.83 -2.43 -5.97
CA LEU A 54 3.53 -3.45 -5.22
C LEU A 54 5.03 -3.45 -5.54
N LEU A 55 5.39 -3.30 -6.82
CA LEU A 55 6.78 -3.39 -7.28
C LEU A 55 7.61 -2.14 -7.01
N THR A 56 6.99 -0.95 -6.97
CA THR A 56 7.71 0.31 -6.79
C THR A 56 8.36 0.44 -5.40
N ASP A 57 7.76 -0.12 -4.35
CA ASP A 57 8.19 0.08 -2.97
C ASP A 57 8.24 -1.22 -2.16
N ILE A 58 8.73 -2.31 -2.76
CA ILE A 58 8.85 -3.64 -2.13
C ILE A 58 9.49 -3.57 -0.75
N GLY A 59 10.62 -2.86 -0.63
CA GLY A 59 11.36 -2.74 0.63
C GLY A 59 10.55 -2.08 1.75
N LYS A 60 9.53 -1.26 1.44
CA LYS A 60 8.61 -0.72 2.45
C LYS A 60 7.66 -1.79 2.95
N TYR A 61 7.13 -2.63 2.06
CA TYR A 61 6.26 -3.74 2.44
C TYR A 61 6.97 -4.78 3.30
N GLU A 62 8.27 -4.99 3.12
CA GLU A 62 9.08 -5.88 3.96
C GLU A 62 9.18 -5.41 5.42
N THR A 63 9.09 -4.10 5.66
CA THR A 63 9.07 -3.56 7.03
C THR A 63 7.74 -3.77 7.75
N VAL A 64 6.68 -4.11 7.01
CA VAL A 64 5.33 -4.28 7.54
C VAL A 64 5.16 -5.72 8.03
N GLN A 65 4.78 -5.89 9.30
CA GLN A 65 4.61 -7.22 9.89
C GLN A 65 3.48 -8.02 9.23
N SER A 66 2.41 -7.35 8.82
CA SER A 66 1.31 -8.01 8.13
C SER A 66 0.66 -7.11 7.09
N LEU A 67 0.49 -7.67 5.89
CA LEU A 67 -0.20 -7.06 4.77
C LEU A 67 -1.41 -7.92 4.41
N TRP A 68 -2.60 -7.32 4.44
CA TRP A 68 -3.84 -7.94 3.97
C TRP A 68 -4.37 -7.17 2.77
N THR A 69 -4.52 -7.85 1.64
CA THR A 69 -5.10 -7.25 0.44
C THR A 69 -6.26 -8.09 -0.08
N SER A 70 -7.31 -7.44 -0.59
CA SER A 70 -8.33 -8.10 -1.40
C SER A 70 -8.60 -7.30 -2.67
N SER A 71 -8.80 -8.02 -3.78
CA SER A 71 -9.15 -7.45 -5.08
C SER A 71 -8.12 -6.48 -5.67
N TRP A 72 -6.84 -6.61 -5.29
CA TRP A 72 -5.77 -5.93 -5.99
C TRP A 72 -5.63 -6.45 -7.42
N LYS A 73 -5.34 -5.56 -8.36
CA LYS A 73 -5.08 -5.89 -9.78
C LYS A 73 -3.64 -6.38 -9.97
N VAL A 74 -3.24 -7.38 -9.17
CA VAL A 74 -1.93 -8.03 -9.29
C VAL A 74 -2.06 -9.24 -10.21
N THR A 75 -1.12 -9.39 -11.15
CA THR A 75 -1.13 -10.49 -12.13
C THR A 75 0.09 -11.38 -11.98
N VAL A 76 -0.08 -12.69 -12.23
CA VAL A 76 1.00 -13.68 -12.16
C VAL A 76 2.15 -13.31 -13.11
N GLY A 77 1.82 -12.87 -14.33
CA GLY A 77 2.82 -12.43 -15.32
C GLY A 77 3.50 -11.09 -15.00
N GLY A 78 2.98 -10.35 -14.02
CA GLY A 78 3.53 -9.07 -13.57
C GLY A 78 4.26 -9.26 -12.23
N ALA A 79 3.70 -8.70 -11.16
CA ALA A 79 4.42 -8.59 -9.91
C ALA A 79 4.76 -9.94 -9.25
N CYS A 80 3.92 -10.97 -9.39
CA CYS A 80 4.21 -12.26 -8.75
C CYS A 80 5.47 -12.93 -9.30
N LYS A 81 5.72 -12.86 -10.62
CA LYS A 81 6.95 -13.41 -11.21
C LYS A 81 8.18 -12.61 -10.84
N THR A 82 8.05 -11.31 -10.60
CA THR A 82 9.16 -10.44 -10.20
C THR A 82 9.52 -10.62 -8.72
N LEU A 83 8.57 -11.04 -7.90
CA LEU A 83 8.73 -11.26 -6.45
C LEU A 83 9.10 -12.70 -6.06
N ALA A 84 8.99 -13.65 -6.99
CA ALA A 84 9.33 -15.06 -6.80
C ALA A 84 10.83 -15.31 -7.05
#